data_AF-B7P9C8-F1
#
_entry.id   AF-B7P9C8-F1
#
_cell.length_a   1.000
_cell.length_b   1.000
_cell.length_c   1.000
_cell.angle_alpha   90.00
_cell.angle_beta   90.00
_cell.angle_gamma   90.00
#
_symmetry.space_group_name_H-M   'P 1'
#
loop_
_entity.id
_entity.type
_entity.pdbx_description
1 polymer ?
#
loop_
_entity_poly.entity_id
_entity_poly.type
_entity_poly.pdbx_seq_one_letter_code
_entity_poly.pdbx_strand_id
1 'polypeptide(L)'
;LVQIMSISENYEERRYYWQQWRRVAVEPSRKQFLDLLQLLDVEAKLNGFNSTTEYWIYEYEWETFHGDLESLWELTKPLYEQLHAFLRNGLVLKYRAKYLQKMSVIDIFKLAESFYTSLGLPPLPPAFWNNSVLEESPAESKQICDASAWDFCDGRDFRWHKQMLFLNPYSSFAPCLPFWTPYRIRMCTEKSLEGLKEVFHEMGHVYYFQQYAGLPHVFRQGANPGFHEAVADAMAWLACSPQRLHKIGLLDRITKELDIGQLFDQALKYVVRIPSWIASLNWMWHILNNAGVSDGGDMEARYWALRP
;
A
#
# COMPACT_ATOMS: atom_id res chain seq x y z
N LEU A 1 -6.46 -6.99 15.32
CA LEU A 1 -5.92 -7.23 13.95
C LEU A 1 -5.32 -5.97 13.33
N VAL A 2 -6.11 -4.92 13.01
CA VAL A 2 -5.63 -3.73 12.27
C VAL A 2 -4.34 -3.13 12.86
N GLN A 3 -4.33 -2.84 14.16
CA GLN A 3 -3.15 -2.33 14.89
C GLN A 3 -1.90 -3.21 14.75
N ILE A 4 -2.06 -4.54 14.74
CA ILE A 4 -0.93 -5.48 14.57
C ILE A 4 -0.39 -5.38 13.14
N MET A 5 -1.30 -5.28 12.15
CA MET A 5 -0.92 -5.16 10.74
C MET A 5 -0.29 -3.81 10.40
N SER A 6 -0.55 -2.73 11.15
CA SER A 6 0.07 -1.42 10.96
C SER A 6 1.34 -1.20 11.80
N ILE A 7 1.40 -1.71 13.04
CA ILE A 7 2.50 -1.43 13.98
C ILE A 7 3.58 -2.54 13.98
N SER A 8 3.21 -3.82 13.82
CA SER A 8 4.22 -4.89 13.91
C SER A 8 5.21 -4.84 12.76
N GLU A 9 6.51 -4.91 13.10
CA GLU A 9 7.60 -5.05 12.15
C GLU A 9 8.06 -6.51 12.01
N ASN A 10 7.40 -7.46 12.69
CA ASN A 10 7.75 -8.88 12.64
C ASN A 10 7.03 -9.57 11.46
N TYR A 11 7.81 -10.01 10.47
CA TYR A 11 7.30 -10.68 9.27
C TYR A 11 6.43 -11.90 9.59
N GLU A 12 6.88 -12.80 10.47
CA GLU A 12 6.15 -14.05 10.76
C GLU A 12 4.88 -13.79 11.56
N GLU A 13 4.84 -12.76 12.42
CA GLU A 13 3.64 -12.34 13.13
C GLU A 13 2.59 -11.77 12.16
N ARG A 14 2.99 -10.82 11.29
CA ARG A 14 2.10 -10.25 10.26
C ARG A 14 1.59 -11.34 9.32
N ARG A 15 2.45 -12.26 8.89
CA ARG A 15 2.10 -13.43 8.08
C ARG A 15 1.08 -14.32 8.78
N TYR A 16 1.33 -14.70 10.03
CA TYR A 16 0.42 -15.53 10.82
C TYR A 16 -0.98 -14.90 10.92
N TYR A 17 -1.08 -13.63 11.33
CA TYR A 17 -2.38 -12.95 11.45
C TYR A 17 -3.06 -12.73 10.09
N TRP A 18 -2.31 -12.43 9.03
CA TRP A 18 -2.83 -12.29 7.65
C TRP A 18 -3.39 -13.61 7.09
N GLN A 19 -2.78 -14.74 7.46
CA GLN A 19 -3.23 -16.09 7.08
C GLN A 19 -4.42 -16.55 7.93
N GLN A 20 -4.37 -16.40 9.26
CA GLN A 20 -5.49 -16.78 10.13
C GLN A 20 -6.73 -15.92 9.88
N TRP A 21 -6.58 -14.63 9.54
CA TRP A 21 -7.71 -13.80 9.13
C TRP A 21 -8.44 -14.38 7.91
N ARG A 22 -7.71 -14.82 6.87
CA ARG A 22 -8.32 -15.48 5.71
C ARG A 22 -9.01 -16.78 6.10
N ARG A 23 -8.30 -17.66 6.83
CA ARG A 23 -8.82 -18.97 7.26
C ARG A 23 -10.07 -18.89 8.15
N VAL A 24 -10.22 -17.81 8.92
CA VAL A 24 -11.32 -17.66 9.90
C VAL A 24 -12.45 -16.75 9.40
N ALA A 25 -12.16 -15.73 8.58
CA ALA A 25 -13.17 -14.78 8.10
C ALA A 25 -13.61 -15.00 6.63
N VAL A 26 -12.72 -15.48 5.76
CA VAL A 26 -13.02 -15.65 4.32
C VAL A 26 -13.60 -17.03 4.04
N GLU A 27 -12.95 -18.10 4.51
CA GLU A 27 -13.39 -19.49 4.26
C GLU A 27 -14.86 -19.74 4.64
N PRO A 28 -15.37 -19.34 5.83
CA PRO A 28 -16.77 -19.61 6.19
C PRO A 28 -17.77 -18.74 5.41
N SER A 29 -17.34 -17.53 5.02
CA SER A 29 -18.15 -16.57 4.28
C SER A 29 -18.25 -16.92 2.78
N ARG A 30 -17.35 -17.76 2.25
CA ARG A 30 -17.28 -18.14 0.83
C ARG A 30 -18.62 -18.64 0.27
N LYS A 31 -19.37 -19.45 1.01
CA LYS A 31 -20.72 -19.90 0.58
C LYS A 31 -21.74 -18.74 0.58
N GLN A 32 -21.75 -17.94 1.64
CA GLN A 32 -22.67 -16.81 1.78
C GLN A 32 -22.44 -15.75 0.69
N PHE A 33 -21.19 -15.59 0.26
CA PHE A 33 -20.82 -14.73 -0.87
C PHE A 33 -21.31 -15.28 -2.22
N LEU A 34 -21.19 -16.60 -2.47
CA LEU A 34 -21.76 -17.24 -3.66
C LEU A 34 -23.29 -17.16 -3.71
N ASP A 35 -23.95 -17.35 -2.56
CA ASP A 35 -25.40 -17.19 -2.41
C ASP A 35 -25.81 -15.72 -2.68
N LEU A 36 -25.03 -14.73 -2.22
CA LEU A 36 -25.25 -13.30 -2.46
C LEU A 36 -25.08 -12.89 -3.93
N LEU A 37 -24.05 -13.40 -4.62
CA LEU A 37 -23.82 -13.10 -6.04
C LEU A 37 -25.02 -13.50 -6.91
N GLN A 38 -25.67 -14.63 -6.60
CA GLN A 38 -26.89 -15.06 -7.30
C GLN A 38 -28.08 -14.12 -7.04
N LEU A 39 -28.21 -13.61 -5.82
CA LEU A 39 -29.27 -12.65 -5.48
C LEU A 39 -29.08 -11.30 -6.19
N LEU A 40 -27.83 -10.83 -6.32
CA LEU A 40 -27.48 -9.59 -7.03
C LEU A 40 -27.73 -9.67 -8.55
N ASP A 41 -27.61 -10.86 -9.15
CA ASP A 41 -27.95 -11.11 -10.56
C ASP A 41 -29.49 -11.12 -10.77
N VAL A 42 -30.22 -11.76 -9.84
CA VAL A 42 -31.69 -11.74 -9.84
C VAL A 42 -32.24 -10.33 -9.63
N GLU A 43 -31.65 -9.54 -8.72
CA GLU A 43 -32.02 -8.13 -8.50
C GLU A 43 -31.86 -7.28 -9.76
N ALA A 44 -30.70 -7.36 -10.43
CA ALA A 44 -30.43 -6.61 -11.65
C ALA A 44 -31.46 -6.94 -12.75
N LYS A 45 -31.78 -8.23 -12.93
CA LYS A 45 -32.75 -8.72 -13.92
C LYS A 45 -34.20 -8.32 -13.58
N LEU A 46 -34.57 -8.28 -12.30
CA LEU A 46 -35.88 -7.76 -11.87
C LEU A 46 -36.01 -6.25 -12.11
N ASN A 47 -34.90 -5.51 -12.04
CA ASN A 47 -34.83 -4.08 -12.38
C ASN A 47 -34.66 -3.82 -13.89
N GLY A 48 -34.59 -4.85 -14.74
CA GLY A 48 -34.53 -4.74 -16.20
C GLY A 48 -33.13 -4.66 -16.82
N PHE A 49 -32.07 -4.83 -16.02
CA PHE A 49 -30.68 -4.86 -16.50
C PHE A 49 -30.24 -6.28 -16.89
N ASN A 50 -29.27 -6.39 -17.79
CA ASN A 50 -28.75 -7.67 -18.29
C ASN A 50 -27.80 -8.35 -17.30
N SER A 51 -27.04 -7.56 -16.53
CA SER A 51 -26.21 -8.05 -15.41
C SER A 51 -26.07 -7.03 -14.28
N THR A 52 -25.66 -7.52 -13.10
CA THR A 52 -25.36 -6.68 -11.92
C THR A 52 -24.36 -5.56 -12.22
N THR A 53 -23.41 -5.77 -13.14
CA THR A 53 -22.38 -4.75 -13.43
C THR A 53 -22.90 -3.62 -14.29
N GLU A 54 -23.89 -3.89 -15.15
CA GLU A 54 -24.62 -2.85 -15.88
C GLU A 54 -25.42 -1.99 -14.89
N TYR A 55 -26.11 -2.63 -13.94
CA TYR A 55 -26.88 -1.97 -12.89
C TYR A 55 -26.00 -1.09 -11.96
N TRP A 56 -24.79 -1.52 -11.62
CA TRP A 56 -23.86 -0.71 -10.80
C TRP A 56 -23.21 0.46 -11.57
N ILE A 57 -22.97 0.31 -12.88
CA ILE A 57 -22.36 1.37 -13.70
C ILE A 57 -23.40 2.40 -14.14
N TYR A 58 -24.69 2.04 -14.15
CA TYR A 58 -25.80 2.95 -14.40
C TYR A 58 -25.76 4.21 -13.50
N GLU A 59 -25.33 4.12 -12.24
CA GLU A 59 -25.16 5.27 -11.32
C GLU A 59 -24.14 6.33 -11.79
N TYR A 60 -23.32 6.03 -12.80
CA TYR A 60 -22.35 6.96 -13.39
C TYR A 60 -22.81 7.58 -14.70
N GLU A 61 -23.91 7.08 -15.31
CA GLU A 61 -24.44 7.50 -16.62
C GLU A 61 -23.36 7.56 -17.75
N TRP A 62 -22.33 6.71 -17.66
CA TRP A 62 -21.09 6.84 -18.44
C TRP A 62 -20.83 5.63 -19.36
N GLU A 63 -21.09 5.80 -20.66
CA GLU A 63 -21.00 4.74 -21.68
C GLU A 63 -19.59 4.09 -21.79
N THR A 64 -18.53 4.89 -21.68
CA THR A 64 -17.13 4.46 -21.90
C THR A 64 -16.35 4.11 -20.63
N PHE A 65 -17.03 4.05 -19.47
CA PHE A 65 -16.47 3.89 -18.11
C PHE A 65 -15.24 2.98 -18.01
N HIS A 66 -15.29 1.76 -18.56
CA HIS A 66 -14.19 0.80 -18.49
C HIS A 66 -12.94 1.24 -19.28
N GLY A 67 -13.11 1.70 -20.52
CA GLY A 67 -11.99 2.11 -21.38
C GLY A 67 -11.31 3.40 -20.90
N ASP A 68 -12.09 4.30 -20.31
CA ASP A 68 -11.56 5.50 -19.66
C ASP A 68 -10.82 5.16 -18.35
N LEU A 69 -11.28 4.19 -17.57
CA LEU A 69 -10.58 3.70 -16.39
C LEU A 69 -9.26 3.00 -16.72
N GLU A 70 -9.21 2.18 -17.78
CA GLU A 70 -7.96 1.60 -18.29
C GLU A 70 -6.99 2.68 -18.80
N SER A 71 -7.51 3.71 -19.48
CA SER A 71 -6.72 4.86 -19.94
C SER A 71 -6.13 5.67 -18.77
N LEU A 72 -6.91 5.91 -17.71
CA LEU A 72 -6.45 6.55 -16.48
C LEU A 72 -5.42 5.69 -15.72
N TRP A 73 -5.50 4.37 -15.83
CA TRP A 73 -4.48 3.48 -15.28
C TRP A 73 -3.15 3.60 -16.01
N GLU A 74 -3.12 3.46 -17.35
CA GLU A 74 -1.87 3.56 -18.11
C GLU A 74 -1.21 4.95 -18.00
N LEU A 75 -2.00 6.01 -17.74
CA LEU A 75 -1.47 7.34 -17.38
C LEU A 75 -0.81 7.42 -15.99
N THR A 76 -1.31 6.67 -15.00
CA THR A 76 -0.81 6.72 -13.61
C THR A 76 0.24 5.64 -13.28
N LYS A 77 0.24 4.56 -14.04
CA LYS A 77 1.15 3.40 -13.95
C LYS A 77 2.65 3.76 -13.92
N PRO A 78 3.20 4.69 -14.73
CA PRO A 78 4.62 5.05 -14.64
C PRO A 78 5.05 5.67 -13.30
N LEU A 79 4.12 6.33 -12.59
CA LEU A 79 4.35 6.84 -11.24
C LEU A 79 4.24 5.71 -10.20
N TYR A 80 3.26 4.82 -10.36
CA TYR A 80 3.12 3.62 -9.53
C TYR A 80 4.37 2.73 -9.60
N GLU A 81 4.90 2.45 -10.79
CA GLU A 81 6.06 1.56 -10.98
C GLU A 81 7.32 2.10 -10.27
N GLN A 82 7.59 3.40 -10.36
CA GLN A 82 8.69 4.05 -9.65
C GLN A 82 8.50 3.99 -8.13
N LEU A 83 7.30 4.31 -7.64
CA LEU A 83 6.98 4.28 -6.22
C LEU A 83 7.03 2.86 -5.64
N HIS A 84 6.50 1.87 -6.38
CA HIS A 84 6.60 0.45 -6.05
C HIS A 84 8.05 -0.01 -6.01
N ALA A 85 8.88 0.35 -7.00
CA ALA A 85 10.30 0.00 -7.00
C ALA A 85 11.05 0.58 -5.79
N PHE A 86 10.79 1.85 -5.44
CA PHE A 86 11.35 2.51 -4.26
C PHE A 86 10.91 1.83 -2.95
N LEU A 87 9.61 1.59 -2.77
CA LEU A 87 9.06 0.90 -1.59
C LEU A 87 9.56 -0.53 -1.47
N ARG A 88 9.61 -1.27 -2.57
CA ARG A 88 10.16 -2.63 -2.64
C ARG A 88 11.63 -2.65 -2.19
N ASN A 89 12.44 -1.68 -2.61
CA ASN A 89 13.82 -1.56 -2.16
C ASN A 89 13.90 -1.30 -0.65
N GLY A 90 13.12 -0.35 -0.11
CA GLY A 90 13.05 -0.08 1.32
C GLY A 90 12.59 -1.29 2.15
N LEU A 91 11.63 -2.07 1.65
CA LEU A 91 11.16 -3.31 2.28
C LEU A 91 12.20 -4.44 2.20
N VAL A 92 12.98 -4.53 1.12
CA VAL A 92 14.12 -5.46 1.02
C VAL A 92 15.20 -5.10 2.04
N LEU A 93 15.58 -3.83 2.16
CA LEU A 93 16.54 -3.37 3.15
C LEU A 93 16.05 -3.60 4.59
N LYS A 94 14.75 -3.45 4.87
CA LYS A 94 14.19 -3.68 6.21
C LYS A 94 14.03 -5.17 6.57
N TYR A 95 13.44 -5.97 5.69
CA TYR A 95 13.03 -7.34 6.00
C TYR A 95 14.00 -8.41 5.49
N ARG A 96 14.65 -8.20 4.34
CA ARG A 96 15.59 -9.19 3.77
C ARG A 96 17.01 -9.05 4.29
N ALA A 97 17.45 -7.86 4.70
CA ALA A 97 18.76 -7.68 5.33
C ALA A 97 18.96 -8.54 6.60
N LYS A 98 17.86 -8.87 7.32
CA LYS A 98 17.91 -9.80 8.47
C LYS A 98 18.31 -11.24 8.10
N TYR A 99 18.20 -11.63 6.83
CA TYR A 99 18.70 -12.93 6.36
C TYR A 99 20.23 -12.93 6.17
N LEU A 100 20.88 -11.77 6.02
CA LEU A 100 22.35 -11.68 6.03
C LEU A 100 22.91 -12.16 7.39
N GLN A 101 22.20 -11.90 8.49
CA GLN A 101 22.52 -12.43 9.83
C GLN A 101 22.35 -13.96 9.96
N LYS A 102 21.93 -14.66 8.89
CA LYS A 102 21.80 -16.13 8.82
C LYS A 102 22.67 -16.76 7.74
N MET A 103 23.39 -15.97 6.95
CA MET A 103 24.36 -16.45 5.95
C MET A 103 25.74 -16.59 6.61
N SER A 104 26.59 -17.47 6.10
CA SER A 104 28.03 -17.38 6.44
C SER A 104 28.62 -16.13 5.79
N VAL A 105 29.72 -15.58 6.31
CA VAL A 105 30.32 -14.39 5.67
C VAL A 105 30.86 -14.77 4.29
N ILE A 106 31.34 -16.00 4.10
CA ILE A 106 31.71 -16.56 2.80
C ILE A 106 30.55 -16.46 1.79
N ASP A 107 29.32 -16.79 2.18
CA ASP A 107 28.15 -16.70 1.28
C ASP A 107 27.77 -15.25 0.95
N ILE A 108 28.01 -14.31 1.89
CA ILE A 108 27.80 -12.87 1.65
C ILE A 108 28.80 -12.34 0.61
N PHE A 109 30.07 -12.74 0.71
CA PHE A 109 31.08 -12.37 -0.28
C PHE A 109 30.82 -13.05 -1.64
N LYS A 110 30.36 -14.31 -1.68
CA LYS A 110 29.98 -14.99 -2.93
C LYS A 110 28.77 -14.35 -3.60
N LEU A 111 27.80 -13.86 -2.81
CA LEU A 111 26.68 -13.08 -3.34
C LEU A 111 27.18 -11.78 -4.01
N ALA A 112 28.16 -11.09 -3.41
CA ALA A 112 28.79 -9.92 -4.02
C ALA A 112 29.56 -10.26 -5.32
N GLU A 113 30.34 -11.34 -5.34
CA GLU A 113 31.00 -11.85 -6.55
C GLU A 113 29.99 -12.19 -7.66
N SER A 114 28.87 -12.83 -7.32
CA SER A 114 27.81 -13.18 -8.27
C SER A 114 27.17 -11.94 -8.94
N PHE A 115 27.08 -10.82 -8.21
CA PHE A 115 26.62 -9.56 -8.78
C PHE A 115 27.61 -9.01 -9.81
N TYR A 116 28.90 -8.87 -9.46
CA TYR A 116 29.90 -8.32 -10.39
C TYR A 116 30.11 -9.22 -11.62
N THR A 117 30.11 -10.54 -11.45
CA THR A 117 30.18 -11.49 -12.58
C THR A 117 28.93 -11.44 -13.46
N SER A 118 27.75 -11.17 -12.91
CA SER A 118 26.54 -10.92 -13.72
C SER A 118 26.62 -9.66 -14.60
N LEU A 119 27.49 -8.70 -14.23
CA LEU A 119 27.81 -7.51 -15.04
C LEU A 119 28.94 -7.76 -16.07
N GLY A 120 29.41 -9.00 -16.20
CA GLY A 120 30.47 -9.39 -17.15
C GLY A 120 31.90 -9.17 -16.66
N LEU A 121 32.10 -8.88 -15.36
CA LEU A 121 33.43 -8.80 -14.75
C LEU A 121 33.96 -10.21 -14.43
N PRO A 122 35.29 -10.41 -14.36
CA PRO A 122 35.86 -11.69 -13.95
C PRO A 122 35.56 -12.01 -12.46
N PRO A 123 35.49 -13.30 -12.09
CA PRO A 123 35.38 -13.72 -10.69
C PRO A 123 36.67 -13.40 -9.90
N LEU A 124 36.58 -13.45 -8.57
CA LEU A 124 37.71 -13.18 -7.68
C LEU A 124 38.71 -14.35 -7.71
N PRO A 125 40.03 -14.08 -7.66
CA PRO A 125 41.04 -15.12 -7.78
C PRO A 125 41.00 -16.06 -6.56
N PRO A 126 41.39 -17.35 -6.69
CA PRO A 126 41.46 -18.27 -5.55
C PRO A 126 42.36 -17.77 -4.40
N ALA A 127 43.34 -16.91 -4.70
CA ALA A 127 44.17 -16.24 -3.70
C ALA A 127 43.37 -15.33 -2.78
N PHE A 128 42.35 -14.62 -3.29
CA PHE A 128 41.43 -13.81 -2.48
C PHE A 128 40.73 -14.70 -1.45
N TRP A 129 40.12 -15.80 -1.91
CA TRP A 129 39.35 -16.70 -1.06
C TRP A 129 40.19 -17.43 0.00
N ASN A 130 41.43 -17.80 -0.32
CA ASN A 130 42.32 -18.51 0.61
C ASN A 130 43.01 -17.58 1.62
N ASN A 131 43.33 -16.34 1.24
CA ASN A 131 44.15 -15.43 2.05
C ASN A 131 43.32 -14.34 2.76
N SER A 132 42.01 -14.26 2.49
CA SER A 132 41.16 -13.25 3.12
C SER A 132 40.75 -13.61 4.53
N VAL A 133 41.20 -12.80 5.48
CA VAL A 133 40.47 -12.58 6.74
C VAL A 133 39.12 -11.95 6.39
N LEU A 134 38.06 -12.76 6.42
CA LEU A 134 36.65 -12.38 6.22
C LEU A 134 35.85 -12.42 7.52
N GLU A 135 36.27 -13.24 8.49
CA GLU A 135 35.65 -13.41 9.81
C GLU A 135 36.70 -13.16 10.91
N GLU A 136 36.28 -12.67 12.08
CA GLU A 136 37.17 -12.36 13.21
C GLU A 136 37.69 -13.66 13.84
N SER A 137 39.01 -13.78 14.03
CA SER A 137 39.63 -14.98 14.61
C SER A 137 39.56 -14.97 16.15
N PRO A 138 38.87 -15.93 16.81
CA PRO A 138 38.82 -16.00 18.28
C PRO A 138 40.17 -16.26 18.95
N ALA A 139 41.20 -16.61 18.18
CA ALA A 139 42.55 -16.91 18.66
C ALA A 139 43.52 -15.71 18.59
N GLU A 140 43.19 -14.64 17.87
CA GLU A 140 44.09 -13.49 17.62
C GLU A 140 43.64 -12.24 18.37
N SER A 141 44.20 -12.02 19.56
CA SER A 141 43.88 -10.84 20.37
C SER A 141 44.30 -9.53 19.67
N LYS A 142 43.32 -8.70 19.31
CA LYS A 142 43.43 -7.45 18.54
C LYS A 142 43.74 -7.61 17.05
N GLN A 143 42.83 -8.22 16.29
CA GLN A 143 42.64 -7.82 14.89
C GLN A 143 42.07 -6.39 14.83
N ILE A 144 42.42 -5.61 13.79
CA ILE A 144 41.84 -4.27 13.55
C ILE A 144 40.69 -4.45 12.55
N CYS A 145 39.47 -4.57 13.08
CA CYS A 145 38.28 -4.93 12.30
C CYS A 145 37.63 -3.74 11.52
N ASP A 146 38.35 -2.63 11.32
CA ASP A 146 37.92 -1.58 10.39
C ASP A 146 38.22 -1.99 8.94
N ALA A 147 37.17 -2.35 8.22
CA ALA A 147 37.23 -2.99 6.91
C ALA A 147 37.91 -2.09 5.85
N SER A 148 38.97 -2.61 5.25
CA SER A 148 39.95 -1.86 4.45
C SER A 148 40.40 -2.65 3.22
N ALA A 149 40.73 -1.95 2.14
CA ALA A 149 41.14 -2.55 0.87
C ALA A 149 42.68 -2.60 0.79
N TRP A 150 43.22 -3.80 0.59
CA TRP A 150 44.66 -4.04 0.56
C TRP A 150 45.06 -4.54 -0.83
N ASP A 151 45.26 -3.60 -1.75
CA ASP A 151 46.02 -3.90 -2.97
C ASP A 151 47.48 -4.14 -2.57
N PHE A 152 47.95 -5.37 -2.69
CA PHE A 152 49.35 -5.74 -2.42
C PHE A 152 50.29 -5.35 -3.58
N CYS A 153 49.78 -4.62 -4.58
CA CYS A 153 50.48 -4.17 -5.80
C CYS A 153 51.07 -5.31 -6.65
N ASP A 154 50.60 -6.54 -6.41
CA ASP A 154 50.89 -7.75 -7.20
C ASP A 154 49.73 -8.14 -8.15
N GLY A 155 48.63 -7.37 -8.09
CA GLY A 155 47.42 -7.46 -8.92
C GLY A 155 46.29 -8.37 -8.40
N ARG A 156 46.14 -8.62 -7.08
CA ARG A 156 45.36 -9.80 -6.60
C ARG A 156 44.34 -9.69 -5.44
N ASP A 157 44.15 -8.57 -4.71
CA ASP A 157 43.22 -8.51 -3.51
C ASP A 157 42.67 -7.10 -3.15
N PHE A 158 41.42 -6.96 -2.64
CA PHE A 158 40.69 -5.69 -2.29
C PHE A 158 39.38 -5.90 -1.40
N ARG A 159 39.01 -5.05 -0.39
CA ARG A 159 37.83 -5.22 0.57
C ARG A 159 37.29 -3.90 1.26
N TRP A 160 36.04 -3.78 1.79
CA TRP A 160 35.52 -2.58 2.59
C TRP A 160 34.13 -2.72 3.32
N HIS A 161 33.78 -1.95 4.40
CA HIS A 161 32.44 -1.98 5.11
C HIS A 161 32.13 -0.90 6.25
N LYS A 162 30.84 -0.49 6.51
CA LYS A 162 30.21 -0.10 7.85
C LYS A 162 28.64 0.09 7.81
N GLN A 163 27.91 0.27 8.96
CA GLN A 163 26.45 -0.07 9.10
C GLN A 163 25.55 0.60 10.26
N MET A 164 24.21 0.78 10.04
CA MET A 164 22.96 0.90 10.95
C MET A 164 22.67 2.05 11.99
N LEU A 165 21.46 2.25 12.62
CA LEU A 165 19.97 2.34 12.24
C LEU A 165 18.96 2.59 13.44
N PHE A 166 17.62 2.79 13.17
CA PHE A 166 16.35 2.63 14.02
C PHE A 166 15.92 3.73 15.08
N LEU A 167 14.68 3.90 15.65
CA LEU A 167 13.26 3.38 15.51
C LEU A 167 12.13 4.41 15.99
N ASN A 168 10.87 4.02 16.41
CA ASN A 168 9.65 4.92 16.49
C ASN A 168 8.54 4.81 17.67
N PRO A 169 7.20 4.47 17.52
CA PRO A 169 5.98 5.23 17.97
C PRO A 169 4.95 4.53 18.95
N TYR A 170 3.70 5.07 19.20
CA TYR A 170 2.42 4.33 19.56
C TYR A 170 1.03 5.11 19.41
N SER A 171 -0.15 4.42 19.36
CA SER A 171 -1.59 4.90 19.23
C SER A 171 -2.65 3.89 19.83
N SER A 172 -4.03 3.84 19.71
CA SER A 172 -5.13 4.38 18.81
C SER A 172 -6.63 4.08 19.27
N PHE A 173 -7.68 4.72 18.65
CA PHE A 173 -9.16 4.36 18.55
C PHE A 173 -10.16 4.57 19.77
N ALA A 174 -11.53 4.41 19.82
CA ALA A 174 -12.62 3.67 19.06
C ALA A 174 -14.14 4.21 19.23
N PRO A 175 -15.19 3.79 18.44
CA PRO A 175 -16.53 4.49 18.24
C PRO A 175 -17.91 3.80 18.65
N CYS A 176 -19.07 4.54 18.64
CA CYS A 176 -20.48 3.99 18.73
C CYS A 176 -21.63 4.79 17.99
N LEU A 177 -22.85 4.21 17.79
CA LEU A 177 -23.93 4.62 16.81
C LEU A 177 -25.16 5.44 17.42
N PRO A 178 -26.46 5.33 16.97
CA PRO A 178 -27.11 6.39 16.17
C PRO A 178 -28.48 6.93 16.67
N PHE A 179 -28.94 8.09 16.18
CA PHE A 179 -30.38 8.47 15.99
C PHE A 179 -30.49 9.83 15.25
N TRP A 180 -31.69 10.15 14.73
CA TRP A 180 -32.00 11.33 13.91
C TRP A 180 -31.68 12.68 14.58
N THR A 181 -30.98 13.57 13.86
CA THR A 181 -30.72 14.99 14.17
C THR A 181 -30.06 15.62 12.93
N PRO A 182 -29.97 16.96 12.78
CA PRO A 182 -29.17 17.58 11.71
C PRO A 182 -27.73 17.08 11.69
N TYR A 183 -27.11 17.17 10.50
CA TYR A 183 -25.86 16.54 10.07
C TYR A 183 -24.84 16.25 11.17
N ARG A 184 -24.47 14.97 11.32
CA ARG A 184 -23.56 14.46 12.37
C ARG A 184 -22.36 13.77 11.77
N ILE A 185 -21.17 14.07 12.29
CA ILE A 185 -19.94 13.30 12.09
C ILE A 185 -19.80 12.32 13.25
N ARG A 186 -19.32 11.10 12.98
CA ARG A 186 -19.14 10.03 13.97
C ARG A 186 -17.75 9.40 13.83
N MET A 187 -16.74 10.10 14.32
CA MET A 187 -15.33 9.71 14.22
C MET A 187 -14.64 9.62 15.58
N CYS A 188 -13.42 9.06 15.61
CA CYS A 188 -12.59 8.89 16.82
C CYS A 188 -11.28 9.65 16.67
N THR A 189 -11.37 10.96 16.56
CA THR A 189 -10.27 11.84 16.14
C THR A 189 -9.02 11.67 16.99
N GLU A 190 -7.94 11.20 16.38
CA GLU A 190 -6.61 11.26 17.00
C GLU A 190 -6.05 12.68 16.92
N LYS A 191 -5.28 13.10 17.94
CA LYS A 191 -4.63 14.44 17.96
C LYS A 191 -3.37 14.44 17.08
N SER A 192 -3.53 14.13 15.81
CA SER A 192 -2.48 13.98 14.80
C SER A 192 -2.83 14.76 13.52
N LEU A 193 -1.87 14.91 12.61
CA LEU A 193 -2.14 15.53 11.30
C LEU A 193 -3.11 14.69 10.46
N GLU A 194 -3.08 13.35 10.56
CA GLU A 194 -4.05 12.50 9.85
C GLU A 194 -5.45 12.67 10.43
N GLY A 195 -5.60 12.68 11.77
CA GLY A 195 -6.89 12.96 12.41
C GLY A 195 -7.45 14.35 12.07
N LEU A 196 -6.57 15.34 11.82
CA LEU A 196 -6.98 16.66 11.32
C LEU A 196 -7.47 16.60 9.85
N LYS A 197 -6.80 15.85 8.97
CA LYS A 197 -7.29 15.61 7.60
C LYS A 197 -8.65 14.90 7.62
N GLU A 198 -8.81 13.86 8.45
CA GLU A 198 -10.07 13.12 8.60
C GLU A 198 -11.22 14.04 9.04
N VAL A 199 -10.99 14.95 10.00
CA VAL A 199 -11.99 15.96 10.40
C VAL A 199 -12.42 16.82 9.21
N PHE A 200 -11.47 17.31 8.40
CA PHE A 200 -11.81 18.16 7.25
C PHE A 200 -12.48 17.38 6.10
N HIS A 201 -12.17 16.10 5.92
CA HIS A 201 -12.87 15.20 4.99
C HIS A 201 -14.34 15.03 5.40
N GLU A 202 -14.58 14.61 6.65
CA GLU A 202 -15.93 14.43 7.20
C GLU A 202 -16.74 15.74 7.21
N MET A 203 -16.10 16.88 7.48
CA MET A 203 -16.73 18.20 7.35
C MET A 203 -17.04 18.57 5.89
N GLY A 204 -16.23 18.13 4.93
CA GLY A 204 -16.50 18.31 3.50
C GLY A 204 -17.82 17.67 3.07
N HIS A 205 -18.06 16.42 3.50
CA HIS A 205 -19.35 15.75 3.32
C HIS A 205 -20.50 16.56 3.93
N VAL A 206 -20.37 17.01 5.19
CA VAL A 206 -21.40 17.83 5.87
C VAL A 206 -21.69 19.13 5.14
N TYR A 207 -20.68 19.86 4.67
CA TYR A 207 -20.89 21.09 3.88
C TYR A 207 -21.54 20.81 2.53
N TYR A 208 -21.21 19.69 1.88
CA TYR A 208 -21.83 19.31 0.61
C TYR A 208 -23.30 18.91 0.81
N PHE A 209 -23.61 18.14 1.86
CA PHE A 209 -24.99 17.81 2.26
C PHE A 209 -25.86 19.05 2.56
N GLN A 210 -25.24 20.16 2.99
CA GLN A 210 -25.92 21.44 3.19
C GLN A 210 -26.26 22.14 1.87
N GLN A 211 -25.43 22.03 0.83
CA GLN A 211 -25.67 22.75 -0.44
C GLN A 211 -26.94 22.23 -1.14
N TYR A 212 -27.12 20.90 -1.17
CA TYR A 212 -28.31 20.29 -1.78
C TYR A 212 -29.49 20.11 -0.80
N ALA A 213 -29.43 20.67 0.41
CA ALA A 213 -30.47 20.54 1.44
C ALA A 213 -31.85 21.06 1.01
N GLY A 214 -31.90 21.97 0.02
CA GLY A 214 -33.14 22.50 -0.56
C GLY A 214 -33.79 21.61 -1.63
N LEU A 215 -33.08 20.62 -2.18
CA LEU A 215 -33.60 19.78 -3.26
C LEU A 215 -34.68 18.79 -2.78
N PRO A 216 -35.56 18.27 -3.67
CA PRO A 216 -36.40 17.11 -3.36
C PRO A 216 -35.55 15.91 -2.90
N HIS A 217 -36.09 15.06 -2.01
CA HIS A 217 -35.31 14.02 -1.32
C HIS A 217 -34.50 13.11 -2.26
N VAL A 218 -35.08 12.73 -3.40
CA VAL A 218 -34.45 11.85 -4.41
C VAL A 218 -33.20 12.46 -5.06
N PHE A 219 -33.04 13.78 -5.03
CA PHE A 219 -31.88 14.50 -5.58
C PHE A 219 -30.87 14.92 -4.49
N ARG A 220 -30.96 14.37 -3.27
CA ARG A 220 -30.05 14.70 -2.15
C ARG A 220 -28.83 13.79 -2.07
N GLN A 221 -28.15 13.65 -3.20
CA GLN A 221 -26.93 12.88 -3.38
C GLN A 221 -25.95 13.67 -4.28
N GLY A 222 -24.70 13.25 -4.32
CA GLY A 222 -23.69 13.78 -5.25
C GLY A 222 -23.99 13.39 -6.70
N ALA A 223 -23.30 14.04 -7.64
CA ALA A 223 -23.50 13.81 -9.08
C ALA A 223 -23.19 12.36 -9.53
N ASN A 224 -22.35 11.65 -8.78
CA ASN A 224 -22.15 10.20 -8.80
C ASN A 224 -21.50 9.79 -7.45
N PRO A 225 -21.35 8.49 -7.13
CA PRO A 225 -20.80 8.06 -5.84
C PRO A 225 -19.40 8.60 -5.53
N GLY A 226 -18.53 8.72 -6.54
CA GLY A 226 -17.17 9.22 -6.37
C GLY A 226 -17.08 10.73 -6.08
N PHE A 227 -18.10 11.51 -6.45
CA PHE A 227 -18.08 12.97 -6.29
C PHE A 227 -18.11 13.41 -4.81
N HIS A 228 -18.75 12.61 -3.95
CA HIS A 228 -18.74 12.84 -2.49
C HIS A 228 -17.32 12.81 -1.91
N GLU A 229 -16.61 11.70 -2.13
CA GLU A 229 -15.25 11.49 -1.64
C GLU A 229 -14.28 12.52 -2.21
N ALA A 230 -14.43 12.88 -3.49
CA ALA A 230 -13.59 13.88 -4.15
C ALA A 230 -13.71 15.28 -3.53
N VAL A 231 -14.93 15.72 -3.20
CA VAL A 231 -15.16 17.02 -2.52
C VAL A 231 -14.62 16.99 -1.09
N ALA A 232 -14.82 15.89 -0.37
CA ALA A 232 -14.33 15.71 0.98
C ALA A 232 -12.80 15.74 1.07
N ASP A 233 -12.11 14.95 0.23
CA ASP A 233 -10.64 14.93 0.18
C ASP A 233 -10.06 16.27 -0.30
N ALA A 234 -10.66 16.92 -1.30
CA ALA A 234 -10.20 18.24 -1.75
C ALA A 234 -10.20 19.28 -0.61
N MET A 235 -11.25 19.29 0.22
CA MET A 235 -11.31 20.15 1.42
C MET A 235 -10.23 19.79 2.44
N ALA A 236 -10.00 18.50 2.70
CA ALA A 236 -8.96 18.03 3.61
C ALA A 236 -7.55 18.45 3.17
N TRP A 237 -7.21 18.29 1.90
CA TRP A 237 -5.89 18.65 1.37
C TRP A 237 -5.66 20.16 1.32
N LEU A 238 -6.66 20.96 0.97
CA LEU A 238 -6.57 22.42 1.04
C LEU A 238 -6.34 22.91 2.49
N ALA A 239 -7.09 22.34 3.45
CA ALA A 239 -7.00 22.71 4.86
C ALA A 239 -5.69 22.28 5.54
N CYS A 240 -5.13 21.13 5.16
CA CYS A 240 -3.90 20.57 5.75
C CYS A 240 -2.61 20.84 4.93
N SER A 241 -2.68 21.68 3.90
CA SER A 241 -1.51 22.09 3.09
C SER A 241 -0.43 22.82 3.94
N PRO A 242 0.88 22.70 3.63
CA PRO A 242 1.95 23.28 4.45
C PRO A 242 1.81 24.80 4.61
N GLN A 243 1.38 25.49 3.55
CA GLN A 243 1.17 26.93 3.52
C GLN A 243 -0.01 27.34 4.42
N ARG A 244 -1.07 26.51 4.49
CA ARG A 244 -2.21 26.72 5.39
C ARG A 244 -1.82 26.46 6.85
N LEU A 245 -1.16 25.35 7.14
CA LEU A 245 -0.69 24.97 8.48
C LEU A 245 0.28 26.01 9.07
N HIS A 246 1.23 26.51 8.26
CA HIS A 246 2.13 27.59 8.66
C HIS A 246 1.38 28.88 8.96
N LYS A 247 0.43 29.29 8.09
CA LYS A 247 -0.39 30.49 8.28
C LYS A 247 -1.30 30.47 9.51
N ILE A 248 -1.62 29.29 10.06
CA ILE A 248 -2.40 29.13 11.30
C ILE A 248 -1.54 28.77 12.53
N GLY A 249 -0.21 28.79 12.41
CA GLY A 249 0.71 28.56 13.53
C GLY A 249 0.85 27.10 13.97
N LEU A 250 0.47 26.13 13.12
CA LEU A 250 0.68 24.69 13.39
C LEU A 250 1.99 24.14 12.78
N LEU A 251 2.78 24.99 12.13
CA LEU A 251 4.04 24.63 11.49
C LEU A 251 5.01 25.83 11.51
N ASP A 252 6.18 25.69 12.13
CA ASP A 252 7.14 26.81 12.26
C ASP A 252 7.83 27.19 10.95
N ARG A 253 8.13 26.20 10.10
CA ARG A 253 8.85 26.38 8.83
C ARG A 253 8.37 25.37 7.79
N ILE A 254 8.24 25.81 6.55
CA ILE A 254 8.06 24.95 5.38
C ILE A 254 9.44 24.62 4.83
N THR A 255 9.78 23.34 4.69
CA THR A 255 11.02 22.89 4.06
C THR A 255 10.70 21.96 2.88
N LYS A 256 11.68 21.74 1.98
CA LYS A 256 11.50 20.90 0.80
C LYS A 256 11.27 19.43 1.17
N GLU A 257 11.85 18.99 2.28
CA GLU A 257 11.75 17.63 2.80
C GLU A 257 10.35 17.36 3.35
N LEU A 258 9.70 18.37 3.97
CA LEU A 258 8.31 18.30 4.40
C LEU A 258 7.35 18.24 3.20
N ASP A 259 7.60 19.06 2.18
CA ASP A 259 6.79 19.11 0.94
C ASP A 259 6.84 17.77 0.19
N ILE A 260 8.04 17.23 -0.03
CA ILE A 260 8.26 15.87 -0.57
C ILE A 260 7.62 14.82 0.33
N GLY A 261 7.72 14.96 1.65
CA GLY A 261 7.12 14.04 2.62
C GLY A 261 5.59 13.97 2.53
N GLN A 262 4.91 15.11 2.34
CA GLN A 262 3.45 15.14 2.15
C GLN A 262 3.03 14.58 0.78
N LEU A 263 3.77 14.89 -0.29
CA LEU A 263 3.51 14.31 -1.62
C LEU A 263 3.71 12.79 -1.61
N PHE A 264 4.70 12.29 -0.86
CA PHE A 264 4.93 10.86 -0.68
C PHE A 264 3.79 10.20 0.11
N ASP A 265 3.36 10.80 1.23
CA ASP A 265 2.20 10.34 2.03
C ASP A 265 0.91 10.26 1.20
N GLN A 266 0.62 11.28 0.38
CA GLN A 266 -0.47 11.24 -0.61
C GLN A 266 -0.31 10.10 -1.61
N ALA A 267 0.89 9.89 -2.16
CA ALA A 267 1.13 8.82 -3.13
C ALA A 267 0.97 7.42 -2.51
N LEU A 268 1.31 7.24 -1.22
CA LEU A 268 0.99 6.01 -0.47
C LEU A 268 -0.51 5.81 -0.25
N LYS A 269 -1.27 6.90 -0.05
CA LYS A 269 -2.71 6.86 0.20
C LYS A 269 -3.53 6.57 -1.07
N TYR A 270 -3.12 7.09 -2.23
CA TYR A 270 -3.85 6.91 -3.50
C TYR A 270 -3.09 6.07 -4.54
N VAL A 271 -1.92 6.51 -5.00
CA VAL A 271 -1.22 5.89 -6.16
C VAL A 271 -0.91 4.41 -5.94
N VAL A 272 -0.48 4.03 -4.73
CA VAL A 272 -0.24 2.61 -4.38
C VAL A 272 -1.54 1.79 -4.29
N ARG A 273 -2.69 2.43 -4.11
CA ARG A 273 -4.01 1.76 -4.00
C ARG A 273 -4.73 1.60 -5.34
N ILE A 274 -4.52 2.50 -6.31
CA ILE A 274 -5.16 2.45 -7.65
C ILE A 274 -5.16 1.04 -8.26
N PRO A 275 -4.03 0.32 -8.43
CA PRO A 275 -4.04 -1.02 -8.99
C PRO A 275 -4.73 -2.06 -8.08
N SER A 276 -4.76 -1.86 -6.77
CA SER A 276 -5.53 -2.72 -5.85
C SER A 276 -7.05 -2.51 -6.00
N TRP A 277 -7.49 -1.34 -6.44
CA TRP A 277 -8.89 -1.05 -6.73
C TRP A 277 -9.30 -1.61 -8.09
N ILE A 278 -8.52 -1.35 -9.14
CA ILE A 278 -8.73 -1.91 -10.50
C ILE A 278 -8.74 -3.43 -10.47
N ALA A 279 -7.79 -4.07 -9.79
CA ALA A 279 -7.75 -5.53 -9.65
C ALA A 279 -9.03 -6.10 -9.01
N SER A 280 -9.57 -5.41 -8.00
CA SER A 280 -10.80 -5.83 -7.31
C SER A 280 -12.05 -5.59 -8.16
N LEU A 281 -12.09 -4.49 -8.91
CA LEU A 281 -13.18 -4.18 -9.85
C LEU A 281 -13.21 -5.19 -11.00
N ASN A 282 -12.09 -5.41 -11.68
CA ASN A 282 -11.99 -6.35 -12.81
C ASN A 282 -12.31 -7.78 -12.36
N TRP A 283 -11.86 -8.18 -11.16
CA TRP A 283 -12.22 -9.47 -10.55
C TRP A 283 -13.74 -9.63 -10.35
N MET A 284 -14.38 -8.62 -9.76
CA MET A 284 -15.83 -8.62 -9.54
C MET A 284 -16.61 -8.58 -10.86
N TRP A 285 -16.15 -7.78 -11.82
CA TRP A 285 -16.72 -7.66 -13.17
C TRP A 285 -16.67 -8.98 -13.93
N HIS A 286 -15.55 -9.71 -13.85
CA HIS A 286 -15.44 -11.05 -14.43
C HIS A 286 -16.33 -12.08 -13.73
N ILE A 287 -16.51 -12.02 -12.40
CA ILE A 287 -17.39 -12.96 -11.68
C ILE A 287 -18.86 -12.72 -12.00
N LEU A 288 -19.32 -11.46 -11.97
CA LEU A 288 -20.74 -11.12 -12.16
C LEU A 288 -21.22 -11.32 -13.61
N ASN A 289 -20.36 -11.16 -14.62
CA ASN A 289 -20.73 -11.41 -16.02
C ASN A 289 -20.54 -12.87 -16.47
N ASN A 290 -19.67 -13.65 -15.81
CA ASN A 290 -19.53 -15.08 -16.10
C ASN A 290 -20.38 -15.90 -15.12
N ALA A 291 -21.65 -16.11 -15.46
CA ALA A 291 -22.65 -16.87 -14.68
C ALA A 291 -22.37 -18.39 -14.52
N GLY A 292 -21.09 -18.79 -14.53
CA GLY A 292 -20.62 -20.18 -14.44
C GLY A 292 -19.42 -20.39 -13.51
N VAL A 293 -19.00 -19.39 -12.70
CA VAL A 293 -17.94 -19.56 -11.70
C VAL A 293 -18.49 -20.33 -10.48
N SER A 294 -18.71 -21.63 -10.67
CA SER A 294 -19.35 -22.55 -9.71
C SER A 294 -18.43 -23.09 -8.62
N ASP A 295 -17.11 -22.87 -8.72
CA ASP A 295 -16.15 -23.10 -7.64
C ASP A 295 -15.34 -21.83 -7.34
N GLY A 296 -15.34 -21.44 -6.06
CA GLY A 296 -14.50 -20.36 -5.54
C GLY A 296 -12.99 -20.60 -5.65
N GLY A 297 -12.53 -21.82 -5.97
CA GLY A 297 -11.12 -22.11 -6.26
C GLY A 297 -10.61 -21.32 -7.46
N ASP A 298 -11.45 -21.17 -8.50
CA ASP A 298 -11.17 -20.35 -9.66
C ASP A 298 -11.26 -18.84 -9.31
N MET A 299 -12.20 -18.44 -8.43
CA MET A 299 -12.30 -17.06 -7.94
C MET A 299 -11.03 -16.58 -7.25
N GLU A 300 -10.45 -17.39 -6.36
CA GLU A 300 -9.23 -17.03 -5.63
C GLU A 300 -8.00 -17.01 -6.56
N ALA A 301 -7.88 -17.99 -7.46
CA ALA A 301 -6.80 -18.01 -8.45
C ALA A 301 -6.83 -16.76 -9.36
N ARG A 302 -8.01 -16.38 -9.86
CA ARG A 302 -8.21 -15.15 -10.65
C ARG A 302 -7.95 -13.89 -9.84
N TYR A 303 -8.38 -13.84 -8.57
CA TYR A 303 -8.10 -12.69 -7.70
C TYR A 303 -6.60 -12.44 -7.61
N TRP A 304 -5.81 -13.47 -7.32
CA TRP A 304 -4.35 -13.33 -7.20
C TRP A 304 -3.66 -13.05 -8.53
N ALA A 305 -4.16 -13.57 -9.66
CA ALA A 305 -3.63 -13.28 -10.99
C ALA A 305 -3.80 -11.81 -11.42
N LEU A 306 -4.76 -11.07 -10.84
CA LEU A 306 -5.00 -9.65 -11.09
C LEU A 306 -4.20 -8.72 -10.16
N ARG A 307 -3.44 -9.24 -9.17
CA ARG A 307 -2.64 -8.42 -8.24
C ARG A 307 -1.20 -8.24 -8.78
N PRO A 308 -0.72 -7.00 -8.98
CA PRO A 308 0.68 -6.73 -9.33
C PRO A 308 1.64 -6.76 -8.12
#